data_AF-A0A914DBK2-F1
#
_entry.id   AF-A0A914DBK2-F1
#
_cell.length_a   1.000
_cell.length_b   1.000
_cell.length_c   1.000
_cell.angle_alpha   90.00
_cell.angle_beta   90.00
_cell.angle_gamma   90.00
#
_symmetry.space_group_name_H-M   'P 1'
#
loop_
_entity.id
_entity.type
_entity.pdbx_description
1 polymer ?
#
loop_
_entity_poly.entity_id
_entity_poly.type
_entity_poly.pdbx_seq_one_letter_code
_entity_poly.pdbx_strand_id
1 'polypeptide(L)'
;MLMFLLRNQLIIQLHTYFFLLPPFSTLALPNFDSSLLSARCRTLINERKEIDDEIKLNLIRICGELSNSGMSEMDIFWLLSSFISILPFLNGRHHFEDIMYTRQLDRTNARRLFDTFSPILATFCNQDFKAD
;
A
#
# COMPACT_ATOMS: atom_id res chain seq x y z
N MET A 1 -20.13 -9.71 -27.97
CA MET A 1 -20.85 -8.45 -27.65
C MET A 1 -20.15 -7.65 -26.55
N LEU A 2 -19.82 -8.26 -25.40
CA LEU A 2 -19.12 -7.56 -24.30
C LEU A 2 -17.77 -6.95 -24.73
N MET A 3 -16.95 -7.71 -25.46
CA MET A 3 -15.66 -7.23 -26.00
C MET A 3 -15.81 -6.04 -26.97
N PHE A 4 -16.91 -5.96 -27.72
CA PHE A 4 -17.18 -4.84 -28.62
C PHE A 4 -17.50 -3.56 -27.84
N LEU A 5 -18.23 -3.70 -26.73
CA LEU A 5 -18.58 -2.59 -25.85
C LEU A 5 -17.36 -2.08 -25.07
N LEU A 6 -16.49 -2.98 -24.60
CA LEU A 6 -15.20 -2.62 -23.98
C LEU A 6 -14.25 -1.96 -24.97
N ARG A 7 -14.13 -2.52 -26.19
CA ARG A 7 -13.27 -1.98 -27.25
C ARG A 7 -13.66 -0.57 -27.68
N ASN A 8 -14.95 -0.25 -27.64
CA ASN A 8 -15.48 1.06 -28.04
C ASN A 8 -15.74 1.99 -26.83
N GLN A 9 -15.25 1.64 -25.62
CA GLN A 9 -15.46 2.40 -24.38
C GLN A 9 -16.93 2.66 -24.02
N LEU A 10 -17.86 1.86 -24.57
CA LEU A 10 -19.31 1.95 -24.30
C LEU A 10 -19.70 1.29 -22.97
N ILE A 11 -18.80 0.46 -22.43
CA ILE A 11 -18.83 -0.03 -21.05
C ILE A 11 -17.44 0.21 -20.47
N ILE A 12 -17.36 0.87 -19.32
CA ILE A 12 -16.11 1.11 -18.60
C ILE A 12 -15.91 -0.05 -17.62
N GLN A 13 -14.78 -0.75 -17.73
CA GLN A 13 -14.30 -1.62 -16.66
C GLN A 13 -13.66 -0.75 -15.58
N LEU A 14 -14.33 -0.63 -14.44
CA LEU A 14 -13.78 0.01 -13.25
C LEU A 14 -12.66 -0.87 -12.71
N HIS A 15 -11.41 -0.45 -12.91
CA HIS A 15 -10.28 -1.05 -12.25
C HIS A 15 -9.74 -0.11 -11.17
N THR A 16 -9.36 -0.69 -10.02
CA THR A 16 -8.77 0.08 -8.92
C THR A 16 -7.25 0.09 -9.08
N TYR A 17 -6.68 1.27 -9.21
CA TYR A 17 -5.25 1.51 -9.25
C TYR A 17 -4.79 2.10 -7.93
N PHE A 18 -3.58 1.72 -7.51
CA PHE A 18 -2.94 2.25 -6.31
C PHE A 18 -1.72 3.05 -6.71
N PHE A 19 -1.66 4.28 -6.22
CA PHE A 19 -0.53 5.18 -6.38
C PHE A 19 0.04 5.51 -5.00
N LEU A 20 1.35 5.53 -4.90
CA LEU A 20 2.06 6.09 -3.77
C LEU A 20 2.36 7.56 -4.09
N LEU A 21 1.52 8.48 -3.63
CA LEU A 21 1.62 9.91 -3.90
C LEU A 21 1.74 10.69 -2.59
N PRO A 22 2.79 11.50 -2.40
CA PRO A 22 2.76 12.58 -1.43
C PRO A 22 1.81 13.70 -1.91
N PRO A 23 1.12 14.43 -1.00
CA PRO A 23 1.20 14.32 0.45
C PRO A 23 0.40 13.11 0.97
N PHE A 24 1.05 12.28 1.77
CA PHE A 24 0.39 11.22 2.54
C PHE A 24 -0.64 11.86 3.47
N SER A 25 -1.80 11.22 3.64
CA SER A 25 -2.99 11.80 4.27
C SER A 25 -2.62 12.68 5.48
N THR A 26 -3.06 13.94 5.45
CA THR A 26 -2.84 15.02 6.43
C THR A 26 -3.45 14.73 7.82
N LEU A 27 -3.73 13.46 8.11
CA LEU A 27 -4.03 13.02 9.46
C LEU A 27 -2.76 13.19 10.29
N ALA A 28 -2.85 14.13 11.24
CA ALA A 28 -1.90 14.32 12.31
C ALA A 28 -1.87 13.09 13.22
N LEU A 29 -1.38 11.94 12.71
CA LEU A 29 -1.10 10.80 13.58
C LEU A 29 0.10 11.16 14.46
N PRO A 30 0.07 10.77 15.74
CA PRO A 30 1.08 11.11 16.73
C PRO A 30 2.50 10.75 16.27
N ASN A 31 3.48 11.56 16.67
CA ASN A 31 4.89 11.25 16.49
C ASN A 31 5.17 9.91 17.17
N PHE A 32 5.41 8.88 16.36
CA PHE A 32 5.66 7.53 16.87
C PHE A 32 7.16 7.31 16.98
N ASP A 33 7.62 7.00 18.19
CA ASP A 33 9.02 6.67 18.39
C ASP A 33 9.34 5.34 17.70
N SER A 34 10.31 5.36 16.79
CA SER A 34 10.84 4.17 16.11
C SER A 34 11.35 3.09 17.09
N SER A 35 11.53 3.44 18.36
CA SER A 35 11.93 2.59 19.48
C SER A 35 10.89 1.53 19.87
N LEU A 36 9.62 1.71 19.50
CA LEU A 36 8.52 0.81 19.83
C LEU A 36 8.37 -0.36 18.84
N LEU A 37 8.99 -0.28 17.66
CA LEU A 37 8.99 -1.37 16.69
C LEU A 37 10.06 -2.40 17.03
N SER A 38 9.78 -3.67 16.78
CA SER A 38 10.79 -4.71 16.94
C SER A 38 11.98 -4.48 16.01
N ALA A 39 13.16 -4.92 16.45
CA ALA A 39 14.41 -4.75 15.69
C ALA A 39 14.28 -5.29 14.25
N ARG A 40 13.49 -6.35 14.08
CA ARG A 40 13.22 -7.02 12.80
C ARG A 40 12.41 -6.16 11.82
N CYS A 41 11.47 -5.37 12.31
CA CYS A 41 10.71 -4.43 11.46
C CYS A 41 11.57 -3.24 11.05
N ARG A 42 12.43 -2.76 11.95
CA ARG A 42 13.35 -1.65 11.67
C ARG A 42 14.40 -2.02 10.61
N THR A 43 14.94 -3.23 10.66
CA THR A 43 15.91 -3.68 9.63
C THR A 43 15.25 -3.76 8.26
N LEU A 44 14.02 -4.29 8.16
CA LEU A 44 13.30 -4.35 6.88
C LEU A 44 13.08 -2.98 6.23
N ILE A 45 12.75 -1.96 7.03
CA ILE A 45 12.51 -0.59 6.54
C ILE A 45 13.84 0.06 6.14
N ASN A 46 14.89 -0.13 6.94
CA ASN A 46 16.19 0.51 6.72
C ASN A 46 17.03 -0.14 5.61
N GLU A 47 16.87 -1.44 5.36
CA GLU A 47 17.60 -2.17 4.31
C GLU A 47 17.17 -1.76 2.89
N ARG A 48 16.00 -1.13 2.74
CA ARG A 48 15.47 -0.72 1.44
C ARG A 48 15.80 0.75 1.15
N LYS A 49 16.89 0.96 0.40
CA LYS A 49 17.35 2.28 -0.06
C LYS A 49 16.37 3.00 -1.01
N GLU A 50 15.44 2.28 -1.62
CA GLU A 50 14.48 2.80 -2.61
C GLU A 50 13.25 3.47 -2.00
N ILE A 51 13.10 3.40 -0.67
CA ILE A 51 11.97 4.00 0.04
C ILE A 51 12.38 5.40 0.49
N ASP A 52 11.60 6.40 0.07
CA ASP A 52 11.76 7.78 0.51
C ASP A 52 11.61 7.90 2.04
N ASP A 53 12.35 8.81 2.65
CA ASP A 53 12.41 8.93 4.11
C ASP A 53 11.03 9.30 4.70
N GLU A 54 10.19 10.03 3.94
CA GLU A 54 8.80 10.31 4.32
C GLU A 54 7.93 9.04 4.37
N ILE A 55 8.12 8.10 3.45
CA ILE A 55 7.37 6.83 3.44
C ILE A 55 7.82 5.97 4.62
N LYS A 56 9.13 5.92 4.91
CA LYS A 56 9.66 5.18 6.07
C LYS A 56 9.05 5.67 7.37
N LEU A 57 8.97 6.99 7.57
CA LEU A 57 8.36 7.59 8.75
C LEU A 57 6.88 7.21 8.87
N ASN A 58 6.13 7.26 7.78
CA ASN A 58 4.72 6.87 7.79
C ASN A 58 4.53 5.36 8.05
N LEU A 59 5.38 4.49 7.51
CA LEU A 59 5.35 3.06 7.81
C LEU A 59 5.63 2.78 9.28
N ILE A 60 6.63 3.45 9.85
CA ILE A 60 6.96 3.34 11.27
C ILE A 60 5.76 3.73 12.13
N ARG A 61 5.10 4.83 11.75
CA ARG A 61 3.92 5.37 12.43
C ARG A 61 2.73 4.41 12.39
N ILE A 62 2.40 3.86 11.21
CA ILE A 62 1.30 2.88 11.05
C ILE A 62 1.58 1.61 11.85
N CYS A 63 2.78 1.04 11.72
CA CYS A 63 3.14 -0.17 12.47
C CYS A 63 3.08 0.07 13.99
N GLY A 64 3.41 1.29 14.41
CA GLY A 64 3.27 1.73 15.79
C GLY A 64 1.83 1.74 16.30
N GLU A 65 0.93 2.33 15.53
CA GLU A 65 -0.50 2.36 15.85
C GLU A 65 -1.09 0.94 15.93
N LEU A 66 -0.70 0.06 14.99
CA LEU A 66 -1.12 -1.35 15.02
C LEU A 66 -0.62 -2.06 16.27
N SER A 67 0.61 -1.78 16.72
CA SER A 67 1.12 -2.33 17.97
C SER A 67 0.31 -1.85 19.18
N ASN A 68 -0.07 -0.57 19.22
CA ASN A 68 -0.92 -0.01 20.29
C ASN A 68 -2.34 -0.58 20.28
N SER A 69 -2.88 -0.94 19.11
CA SER A 69 -4.17 -1.63 18.99
C SER A 69 -4.16 -3.08 19.49
N GLY A 70 -3.00 -3.59 19.92
CA GLY A 70 -2.85 -4.94 20.47
C GLY A 70 -2.64 -6.03 19.42
N MET A 71 -2.26 -5.68 18.18
CA MET A 71 -1.90 -6.68 17.17
C MET A 71 -0.59 -7.40 17.53
N SER A 72 -0.54 -8.69 17.18
CA SER A 72 0.68 -9.50 17.33
C SER A 72 1.80 -8.97 16.44
N GLU A 73 3.04 -8.98 16.96
CA GLU A 73 4.23 -8.59 16.21
C GLU A 73 4.37 -9.37 14.89
N MET A 74 3.97 -10.65 14.88
CA MET A 74 4.06 -11.50 13.69
C MET A 74 3.12 -11.01 12.57
N ASP A 75 1.92 -10.53 12.93
CA ASP A 75 0.96 -9.99 11.97
C ASP A 75 1.45 -8.65 11.41
N ILE A 76 2.03 -7.81 12.26
CA ILE A 76 2.62 -6.53 11.84
C ILE A 76 3.80 -6.78 10.90
N PHE A 77 4.67 -7.73 11.22
CA PHE A 77 5.79 -8.11 10.37
C PHE A 77 5.32 -8.65 9.02
N TRP A 78 4.29 -9.50 9.02
CA TRP A 78 3.71 -10.02 7.78
C TRP A 78 3.10 -8.91 6.92
N LEU A 79 2.35 -7.97 7.51
CA LEU A 79 1.79 -6.81 6.81
C LEU A 79 2.88 -5.93 6.22
N LEU A 80 3.90 -5.60 7.01
CA LEU A 80 5.00 -4.75 6.58
C LEU A 80 5.82 -5.40 5.45
N SER A 81 6.19 -6.66 5.60
CA SER A 81 6.93 -7.39 4.56
C SER A 81 6.12 -7.55 3.26
N SER A 82 4.82 -7.83 3.38
CA SER A 82 3.91 -7.91 2.23
C SER A 82 3.79 -6.56 1.53
N PHE A 83 3.64 -5.47 2.28
CA PHE A 83 3.57 -4.12 1.72
C PHE A 83 4.85 -3.73 0.99
N ILE A 84 6.01 -4.00 1.59
CA ILE A 84 7.31 -3.74 0.97
C ILE A 84 7.47 -4.52 -0.34
N SER A 85 6.92 -5.72 -0.43
CA SER A 85 6.96 -6.50 -1.67
C SER A 85 6.08 -5.90 -2.78
N ILE A 86 5.05 -5.14 -2.43
CA ILE A 86 4.09 -4.54 -3.38
C ILE A 86 4.50 -3.13 -3.78
N LEU A 87 5.30 -2.42 -2.97
CA LEU A 87 5.87 -1.08 -3.30
C LEU A 87 6.19 -0.84 -4.78
N PRO A 88 6.95 -1.70 -5.49
CA PRO A 88 7.29 -1.45 -6.90
C PRO A 88 6.09 -1.45 -7.86
N PHE A 89 4.94 -1.98 -7.45
CA PHE A 89 3.71 -2.01 -8.23
C PHE A 89 2.79 -0.81 -7.95
N LEU A 90 3.04 -0.04 -6.89
CA LEU A 90 2.24 1.12 -6.46
C LEU A 90 2.52 2.40 -7.27
N ASN A 91 2.97 2.25 -8.52
CA ASN A 91 3.25 3.35 -9.45
C ASN A 91 2.07 3.62 -10.41
N GLY A 92 0.89 3.08 -10.10
CA GLY A 92 -0.31 3.22 -10.93
C GLY A 92 -0.29 2.42 -12.24
N ARG A 93 0.78 1.66 -12.53
CA ARG A 93 0.86 0.85 -13.75
C ARG A 93 0.19 -0.52 -13.62
N HIS A 94 -0.15 -0.91 -12.40
CA HIS A 94 -0.73 -2.22 -12.09
C HIS A 94 -2.05 -2.05 -11.38
N HIS A 95 -3.04 -2.81 -11.82
CA HIS A 95 -4.33 -2.87 -11.18
C HIS A 95 -4.27 -3.70 -9.89
N PHE A 96 -5.25 -3.50 -9.01
CA PHE A 96 -5.41 -4.33 -7.81
C PHE A 96 -5.33 -5.83 -8.10
N GLU A 97 -6.05 -6.29 -9.12
CA GLU A 97 -6.07 -7.70 -9.51
C GLU A 97 -4.70 -8.18 -9.97
N ASP A 98 -3.96 -7.38 -10.75
CA ASP A 98 -2.63 -7.75 -11.25
C ASP A 98 -1.63 -7.92 -10.10
N ILE A 99 -1.69 -7.01 -9.12
CA ILE A 99 -0.87 -7.09 -7.91
C ILE A 99 -1.20 -8.36 -7.13
N MET A 100 -2.50 -8.64 -6.97
CA MET A 100 -3.01 -9.82 -6.26
C MET A 100 -2.53 -11.12 -6.92
N TYR A 101 -2.64 -11.24 -8.25
CA TYR A 101 -2.17 -12.42 -8.99
C TYR A 101 -0.65 -12.55 -8.99
N THR A 102 0.08 -11.45 -9.21
CA THR A 102 1.55 -11.48 -9.28
C THR A 102 2.19 -11.82 -7.94
N ARG A 103 1.58 -11.38 -6.83
CA ARG A 103 2.06 -11.64 -5.48
C ARG A 103 1.37 -12.81 -4.78
N GLN A 104 0.49 -13.54 -5.48
CA GLN A 104 -0.28 -14.67 -4.92
C GLN A 104 -0.98 -14.29 -3.61
N LEU A 105 -1.52 -13.09 -3.54
CA LEU A 105 -2.25 -12.61 -2.37
C LEU A 105 -3.72 -13.00 -2.50
N ASP A 106 -4.32 -13.47 -1.43
CA ASP A 106 -5.77 -13.64 -1.39
C ASP A 106 -6.47 -12.28 -1.33
N ARG A 107 -7.67 -12.18 -1.90
CA ARG A 107 -8.45 -10.94 -1.91
C ARG A 107 -8.65 -10.34 -0.52
N THR A 108 -8.86 -11.17 0.51
CA THR A 108 -9.02 -10.74 1.90
C THR A 108 -7.72 -10.17 2.47
N ASN A 109 -6.61 -10.84 2.21
CA ASN A 109 -5.27 -10.46 2.68
C ASN A 109 -4.77 -9.19 1.98
N ALA A 110 -4.98 -9.10 0.67
CA ALA A 110 -4.72 -7.90 -0.11
C ALA A 110 -5.56 -6.73 0.42
N ARG A 111 -6.87 -6.91 0.61
CA ARG A 111 -7.74 -5.85 1.12
C ARG A 111 -7.32 -5.37 2.51
N ARG A 112 -7.05 -6.30 3.43
CA ARG A 112 -6.50 -5.97 4.76
C ARG A 112 -5.22 -5.14 4.65
N LEU A 113 -4.31 -5.51 3.75
CA LEU A 113 -3.07 -4.79 3.52
C LEU A 113 -3.33 -3.36 3.03
N PHE A 114 -4.12 -3.19 1.97
CA PHE A 114 -4.40 -1.87 1.41
C PHE A 114 -5.22 -0.98 2.34
N ASP A 115 -6.16 -1.55 3.11
CA ASP A 115 -6.93 -0.81 4.12
C ASP A 115 -6.00 -0.32 5.25
N THR A 116 -5.06 -1.17 5.69
CA THR A 116 -4.07 -0.82 6.73
C THR A 116 -3.15 0.31 6.29
N PHE A 117 -2.68 0.26 5.05
CA PHE A 117 -1.77 1.26 4.49
C PHE A 117 -2.51 2.34 3.69
N SER A 118 -3.84 2.40 3.79
CA SER A 118 -4.64 3.42 3.09
C SER A 118 -4.19 4.86 3.36
N PRO A 119 -3.67 5.25 4.55
CA PRO A 119 -3.18 6.61 4.78
C PRO A 119 -1.99 7.02 3.89
N ILE A 120 -1.23 6.05 3.37
CA ILE A 120 -0.07 6.29 2.48
C ILE A 120 -0.37 5.96 1.01
N LEU A 121 -1.58 5.48 0.72
CA LEU A 121 -1.99 5.04 -0.60
C LEU A 121 -3.08 5.96 -1.14
N ALA A 122 -2.93 6.38 -2.38
CA ALA A 122 -3.99 7.03 -3.13
C ALA A 122 -4.63 5.99 -4.08
N THR A 123 -5.94 5.79 -3.94
CA THR A 123 -6.72 4.91 -4.82
C THR A 123 -7.36 5.72 -5.95
N PHE A 124 -7.20 5.25 -7.17
CA PHE A 124 -7.82 5.84 -8.36
C PHE A 124 -8.58 4.78 -9.14
N CYS A 125 -9.76 5.14 -9.62
CA CYS A 125 -10.61 4.24 -10.42
C CYS A 125 -10.33 4.32 -11.93
N ASN A 126 -9.46 5.24 -12.36
CA ASN A 126 -9.15 5.50 -13.77
C ASN A 126 -7.63 5.45 -14.00
N GLN A 127 -7.24 4.86 -15.12
CA GLN A 127 -5.84 4.78 -15.57
C GLN A 127 -5.22 6.15 -15.87
N ASP A 128 -6.07 7.15 -16.12
CA ASP A 128 -5.70 8.44 -16.70
C ASP A 128 -5.20 9.49 -15.69
N PHE A 129 -4.85 9.10 -14.46
CA PHE A 129 -4.15 10.03 -13.58
C PHE A 129 -2.67 10.16 -14.03
N LYS A 130 -2.43 11.06 -14.99
CA LYS A 130 -1.10 11.59 -15.27
C LYS A 130 -0.78 12.62 -14.18
N ALA A 131 0.08 12.26 -13.25
CA ALA A 131 0.77 13.23 -12.42
C ALA A 131 1.79 13.94 -13.34
N ASP A 132 1.43 15.13 -13.82
CA ASP A 132 2.38 16.09 -14.43
C ASP A 132 3.21 16.77 -13.34
#